data_AF-A0A6A8MHB2-F1
#
_entry.id   AF-A0A6A8MHB2-F1
#
_cell.length_a   1.000
_cell.length_b   1.000
_cell.length_c   1.000
_cell.angle_alpha   90.00
_cell.angle_beta   90.00
_cell.angle_gamma   90.00
#
_symmetry.space_group_name_H-M   'P 1'
#
loop_
_entity.id
_entity.type
_entity.pdbx_description
1 polymer ?
#
loop_
_entity_poly.entity_id
_entity_poly.type
_entity_poly.pdbx_seq_one_letter_code
_entity_poly.pdbx_strand_id
1 'polypeptide(L)'
;MEYVISIAKRYNHARTHYKDPRNRGIKGAKPVLGIYYLNEDLKLRFRKISWLMISYYRARLWKRRIFVCLECGCKFTGLVKKDTDTTACPNCEAWE
;
A
#
# COMPACT_ATOMS: atom_id res chain seq x y z
N MET A 1 -1.37 3.27 -14.04
CA MET A 1 -1.32 1.87 -13.54
C MET A 1 -1.42 1.88 -12.01
N GLU A 2 -2.09 0.90 -11.40
CA GLU A 2 -2.27 0.82 -9.93
C GLU A 2 -1.49 -0.36 -9.34
N TYR A 3 -0.55 -0.08 -8.43
CA TYR A 3 0.25 -1.10 -7.76
C TYR A 3 -0.30 -1.39 -6.37
N VAL A 4 -1.11 -2.44 -6.26
CA VAL A 4 -1.76 -2.82 -5.00
C VAL A 4 -0.71 -3.41 -4.05
N ILE A 5 -0.48 -2.78 -2.88
CA ILE A 5 0.53 -3.21 -1.90
C ILE A 5 -0.08 -4.10 -0.82
N SER A 6 -1.28 -3.76 -0.34
CA SER A 6 -1.90 -4.49 0.76
C SER A 6 -3.41 -4.37 0.76
N ILE A 7 -4.06 -5.36 1.36
CA ILE A 7 -5.49 -5.35 1.67
C ILE A 7 -5.59 -5.20 3.18
N ALA A 8 -6.38 -4.25 3.67
CA ALA A 8 -6.48 -3.95 5.07
C ALA A 8 -7.92 -3.63 5.48
N LYS A 9 -8.23 -3.97 6.74
CA LYS A 9 -9.43 -3.49 7.43
C LYS A 9 -9.07 -2.20 8.17
N ARG A 10 -9.75 -1.12 7.83
CA ARG A 10 -9.72 0.15 8.55
C ARG A 10 -11.03 0.37 9.30
N TYR A 11 -11.05 1.36 10.16
CA TYR A 11 -12.27 1.85 10.78
C TYR A 11 -12.44 3.32 10.40
N ASN A 12 -13.56 3.66 9.78
CA ASN A 12 -13.91 5.06 9.60
C ASN A 12 -14.38 5.57 10.96
N HIS A 13 -13.55 6.39 11.62
CA HIS A 13 -13.99 7.10 12.82
C HIS A 13 -15.21 7.94 12.44
N ALA A 14 -16.38 7.58 12.99
CA ALA A 14 -17.51 8.48 13.00
C ALA A 14 -17.04 9.75 13.74
N ARG A 15 -17.23 10.91 13.11
CA ARG A 15 -16.72 12.19 13.60
C ARG A 15 -16.98 12.36 15.10
N THR A 16 -15.99 12.96 15.74
CA THR A 16 -15.88 13.48 17.09
C THR A 16 -17.01 14.45 17.50
N HIS A 17 -18.27 14.02 17.45
CA HIS A 17 -19.41 14.74 18.05
C HIS A 17 -19.74 14.26 19.47
N TYR A 18 -18.99 13.30 20.01
CA TYR A 18 -19.10 12.95 21.41
C TYR A 18 -18.40 14.01 22.26
N LYS A 19 -19.20 14.86 22.92
CA LYS A 19 -18.75 15.78 23.99
C LYS A 19 -18.05 15.03 25.12
N ASP A 20 -18.34 13.74 25.26
CA ASP A 20 -17.86 12.88 26.33
C ASP A 20 -16.52 12.18 25.95
N PRO A 21 -15.39 12.48 26.65
CA PRO A 21 -14.08 11.90 26.35
C PRO A 21 -14.02 10.38 26.53
N ARG A 22 -14.94 9.78 27.31
CA ARG A 22 -15.03 8.31 27.48
C ARG A 22 -15.61 7.58 26.26
N ASN A 23 -16.30 8.29 25.37
CA ASN A 23 -16.87 7.74 24.13
C ASN A 23 -16.05 8.12 22.88
N ARG A 24 -14.90 8.79 23.05
CA ARG A 24 -13.94 9.02 21.97
C ARG A 24 -13.22 7.71 21.65
N GLY A 25 -13.56 7.08 20.53
CA GLY A 25 -12.60 6.18 19.88
C GLY A 25 -13.19 5.02 19.10
N ILE A 26 -14.26 4.37 19.58
CA ILE A 26 -14.64 3.04 19.03
C ILE A 26 -16.16 2.86 18.88
N LYS A 27 -16.98 3.40 19.78
CA LYS A 27 -18.45 3.32 19.68
C LYS A 27 -18.95 4.13 18.47
N GLY A 28 -19.20 3.44 17.36
CA GLY A 28 -19.70 4.02 16.11
C GLY A 28 -18.71 4.00 14.94
N ALA A 29 -17.47 3.55 15.15
CA ALA A 29 -16.52 3.40 14.06
C ALA A 29 -16.94 2.23 13.16
N LYS A 30 -17.26 2.52 11.89
CA LYS A 30 -17.70 1.48 10.95
C LYS A 30 -16.48 0.80 10.34
N PRO A 31 -16.40 -0.55 10.36
CA PRO A 31 -15.33 -1.27 9.68
C PRO A 31 -15.43 -1.02 8.17
N VAL A 32 -14.30 -0.76 7.55
CA VAL A 32 -14.17 -0.52 6.12
C VAL A 32 -13.05 -1.40 5.61
N LEU A 33 -13.36 -2.21 4.61
CA LEU A 33 -12.35 -2.95 3.88
C LEU A 33 -11.80 -2.08 2.75
N GLY A 34 -10.49 -2.12 2.55
CA GLY A 34 -9.88 -1.40 1.46
C GLY A 34 -8.52 -1.94 1.07
N ILE A 35 -8.01 -1.38 -0.02
CA ILE A 35 -6.68 -1.64 -0.53
C ILE A 35 -5.81 -0.41 -0.38
N TYR A 36 -4.53 -0.65 -0.12
CA TYR A 36 -3.48 0.33 -0.32
C TYR A 36 -2.84 0.10 -1.68
N TYR A 37 -2.69 1.15 -2.46
CA TYR A 37 -2.06 1.08 -3.77
C TYR A 37 -1.19 2.31 -4.01
N LEU A 38 -0.17 2.15 -4.85
CA LEU A 38 0.59 3.28 -5.40
C LEU A 38 -0.04 3.70 -6.73
N ASN A 39 -0.22 5.01 -6.88
CA ASN A 39 -0.53 5.62 -8.16
C ASN A 39 0.71 5.66 -9.06
N GLU A 40 0.55 6.17 -10.28
CA GLU A 40 1.65 6.42 -11.23
C GLU A 40 2.74 7.30 -10.61
N ASP A 41 2.36 8.33 -9.84
CA ASP A 41 3.29 9.19 -9.07
C ASP A 41 3.97 8.48 -7.87
N LEU A 42 3.83 7.17 -7.70
CA LEU A 42 4.27 6.41 -6.52
C LEU A 42 3.70 6.91 -5.17
N LYS A 43 2.60 7.67 -5.21
CA LYS A 43 1.89 8.16 -4.01
C LYS A 43 0.98 7.07 -3.46
N LEU A 44 1.07 6.83 -2.15
CA LEU A 44 0.23 5.87 -1.44
C LEU A 44 -1.21 6.38 -1.32
N ARG A 45 -2.15 5.59 -1.84
CA ARG A 45 -3.59 5.87 -1.76
C ARG A 45 -4.33 4.70 -1.12
N PHE A 46 -5.51 5.00 -0.59
CA PHE A 46 -6.43 4.02 -0.04
C PHE A 46 -7.73 4.02 -0.84
N ARG A 47 -8.23 2.84 -1.21
CA ARG A 47 -9.53 2.68 -1.88
C ARG A 47 -10.36 1.65 -1.14
N LYS A 48 -11.63 1.98 -0.89
CA LYS A 48 -12.59 1.04 -0.30
C LYS A 48 -12.95 -0.03 -1.34
N ILE A 49 -13.06 -1.27 -0.89
CA ILE A 49 -13.43 -2.39 -1.76
C ILE A 49 -14.52 -3.22 -1.09
N SER A 50 -15.32 -3.92 -1.90
CA SER A 50 -16.26 -4.91 -1.38
C SER A 50 -15.54 -6.22 -1.05
N TRP A 51 -16.20 -7.09 -0.30
CA TRP A 51 -15.63 -8.38 0.12
C TRP A 51 -15.33 -9.30 -1.08
N LEU A 52 -16.17 -9.26 -2.12
CA LEU A 52 -15.99 -10.04 -3.35
C LEU A 52 -14.70 -9.67 -4.10
N MET A 53 -14.23 -8.43 -3.96
CA MET A 53 -13.03 -7.95 -4.64
C MET A 53 -11.73 -8.38 -3.95
N ILE A 54 -11.79 -8.99 -2.76
CA ILE A 54 -10.58 -9.40 -2.02
C ILE A 54 -9.74 -10.35 -2.85
N SER A 55 -10.33 -11.43 -3.35
CA SER A 55 -9.60 -12.47 -4.09
C SER A 55 -8.94 -11.89 -5.34
N TYR A 56 -9.67 -11.01 -6.04
CA TYR A 56 -9.15 -10.27 -7.20
C TYR A 56 -7.90 -9.45 -6.86
N TYR A 57 -7.95 -8.66 -5.79
CA TYR A 57 -6.82 -7.82 -5.40
C TYR A 57 -5.67 -8.60 -4.75
N ARG A 58 -5.96 -9.73 -4.12
CA ARG A 58 -4.95 -10.60 -3.50
C ARG A 58 -4.02 -11.21 -4.55
N ALA A 59 -4.55 -11.60 -5.70
CA ALA A 59 -3.74 -12.05 -6.84
C ALA A 59 -2.90 -10.92 -7.46
N ARG A 60 -3.31 -9.66 -7.27
CA ARG A 60 -2.63 -8.47 -7.82
C ARG A 60 -1.71 -7.76 -6.83
N LEU A 61 -1.43 -8.36 -5.68
CA LEU A 61 -0.49 -7.79 -4.70
C LEU A 61 0.91 -7.65 -5.29
N TRP A 62 1.54 -6.52 -4.97
CA TRP A 62 2.92 -6.18 -5.25
C TRP A 62 3.64 -6.04 -3.92
N LYS A 63 4.87 -6.53 -3.86
CA LYS A 63 5.74 -6.40 -2.71
C LYS A 63 6.65 -5.20 -2.95
N ARG A 64 6.60 -4.23 -2.04
CA ARG A 64 7.56 -3.14 -1.99
C ARG A 64 8.78 -3.61 -1.20
N ARG A 65 9.94 -3.61 -1.83
CA ARG A 65 11.21 -4.03 -1.22
C ARG A 65 12.26 -2.95 -1.39
N ILE A 66 13.24 -2.96 -0.49
CA ILE A 66 14.45 -2.17 -0.61
C ILE A 66 15.50 -3.11 -1.20
N PHE A 67 16.02 -2.74 -2.36
CA PHE A 67 17.11 -3.41 -3.03
C PHE A 67 18.40 -2.62 -2.81
N VAL A 68 19.52 -3.32 -2.94
CA VAL A 68 20.85 -2.72 -2.96
C VAL A 68 21.45 -3.07 -4.31
N CYS A 69 21.87 -2.06 -5.06
CA CYS A 69 22.60 -2.28 -6.30
C CYS A 69 24.01 -2.78 -5.99
N LEU A 70 24.46 -3.84 -6.67
CA LEU A 70 25.82 -4.37 -6.51
C LEU A 70 26.87 -3.53 -7.26
N GLU A 71 26.47 -2.76 -8.26
CA GLU A 71 27.37 -1.92 -9.07
C GLU A 71 27.62 -0.56 -8.40
N CYS A 72 26.56 0.19 -8.11
CA CYS A 72 26.69 1.54 -7.52
C CYS A 72 26.53 1.57 -5.99
N GLY A 73 26.27 0.43 -5.33
CA GLY A 73 26.09 0.34 -3.88
C GLY A 73 24.85 1.04 -3.32
N CYS A 74 24.06 1.70 -4.16
CA CYS A 74 22.93 2.51 -3.74
C CYS A 74 21.72 1.66 -3.36
N LYS A 75 20.98 2.12 -2.34
CA LYS A 75 19.72 1.53 -1.92
C LYS A 75 18.57 2.18 -2.68
N PHE A 76 17.68 1.38 -3.24
CA PHE A 76 16.50 1.88 -3.93
C PHE A 76 15.27 1.03 -3.60
N THR A 77 14.09 1.61 -3.76
CA THR A 77 12.83 0.87 -3.56
C THR A 77 12.30 0.35 -4.89
N GLY A 78 12.09 -0.96 -4.96
CA GLY A 78 11.49 -1.63 -6.11
C GLY A 78 10.13 -2.24 -5.78
N LEU A 79 9.31 -2.44 -6.81
CA LEU A 79 8.04 -3.15 -6.74
C LEU A 79 8.18 -4.48 -7.48
N VAL A 80 7.94 -5.58 -6.78
CA VAL A 80 8.07 -6.94 -7.34
C VAL A 80 6.84 -7.79 -7.09
N LYS A 81 6.62 -8.80 -7.93
CA LYS A 81 5.51 -9.76 -7.77
C LYS A 81 5.94 -10.95 -6.92
N LYS A 82 7.10 -11.53 -7.24
CA LYS A 82 7.75 -12.60 -6.50
C LYS A 82 8.97 -12.06 -5.78
N ASP A 83 9.41 -12.74 -4.72
CA ASP A 83 10.62 -12.33 -3.99
C ASP A 83 11.91 -12.60 -4.80
N THR A 84 11.83 -13.43 -5.84
CA THR A 84 12.93 -13.76 -6.76
C THR A 84 13.05 -12.79 -7.93
N ASP A 85 12.07 -11.91 -8.13
CA ASP A 85 12.12 -10.98 -9.25
C ASP A 85 13.18 -9.92 -8.97
N THR A 86 14.00 -9.62 -9.98
CA THR A 86 14.98 -8.55 -9.93
C THR A 86 14.39 -7.28 -10.52
N THR A 87 14.72 -6.14 -9.92
CA THR A 87 14.41 -4.82 -10.46
C THR A 87 15.71 -4.12 -10.80
N ALA A 88 15.77 -3.50 -11.96
CA ALA A 88 16.92 -2.72 -12.37
C ALA A 88 17.16 -1.53 -11.44
N CYS A 89 18.42 -1.13 -11.32
CA CYS A 89 18.78 0.00 -10.48
C CYS A 89 18.51 1.30 -11.24
N PRO A 90 17.59 2.16 -10.75
CA PRO A 90 17.29 3.43 -11.42
C PRO A 90 18.49 4.38 -11.44
N ASN A 91 19.48 4.18 -10.56
CA ASN A 91 20.69 5.00 -10.52
C ASN A 91 21.75 4.53 -11.53
N CYS A 92 21.76 3.27 -11.97
CA CYS A 92 22.66 2.82 -13.03
C CYS A 92 22.04 3.09 -14.41
N GLU A 93 20.72 2.91 -14.56
CA GLU A 93 20.00 3.18 -15.82
C GLU A 93 19.93 4.66 -16.21
N ALA A 94 20.18 5.59 -15.28
CA ALA A 94 20.14 7.03 -15.56
C ALA A 94 21.41 7.59 -16.22
N TRP A 95 22.44 6.77 -16.45
CA TRP A 95 23.74 7.18 -17.04
C TRP A 95 24.03 6.54 -18.41
N GLU A 96 23.02 5.95 -19.04
CA GLU A 96 23.04 5.59 -20.48
C GLU A 96 22.28 6.64 -21.30
#